data_AF-A0A978T1R4-F1
#
_entry.id   AF-A0A978T1R4-F1
#
_cell.length_a   1.000
_cell.length_b   1.000
_cell.length_c   1.000
_cell.angle_alpha   90.00
_cell.angle_beta   90.00
_cell.angle_gamma   90.00
#
_symmetry.space_group_name_H-M   'P 1'
#
loop_
_entity.id
_entity.type
_entity.pdbx_description
1 polymer ?
#
loop_
_entity_poly.entity_id
_entity_poly.type
_entity_poly.pdbx_seq_one_letter_code
_entity_poly.pdbx_strand_id
1 'polypeptide(L)'
;MESQKNNNTLTVHLNIPQDWQDKLTSIAEKKNITIPQLITEIIGIYLGYNQTELELKNLKQQQQQLDYRLKMVEIKAMETAKLEERFRVLEKLVENIQKQIQAKPNSIPLPTLFPEENDDDSVDEPDEVLIDFLD
;
A
#
# COMPACT_ATOMS: atom_id res chain seq x y z
N MET A 1 18.68 17.68 8.65
CA MET A 1 18.90 19.12 8.94
C MET A 1 17.70 19.59 9.73
N GLU A 2 17.85 19.67 11.05
CA GLU A 2 16.79 20.14 11.95
C GLU A 2 16.76 21.67 11.91
N SER A 3 15.68 22.24 11.37
CA SER A 3 15.47 23.68 11.38
C SER A 3 15.21 24.15 12.81
N GLN A 4 16.17 24.84 13.42
CA GLN A 4 16.00 25.56 14.67
C GLN A 4 14.85 26.57 14.51
N LYS A 5 13.74 26.36 15.24
CA LYS A 5 12.68 27.36 15.38
C LYS A 5 13.19 28.47 16.30
N ASN A 6 13.56 29.60 15.72
CA ASN A 6 13.87 30.82 16.46
C ASN A 6 12.56 31.40 17.03
N ASN A 7 12.35 31.24 18.34
CA ASN A 7 11.20 31.81 19.05
C ASN A 7 11.46 33.28 19.41
N ASN A 8 11.48 34.16 18.41
CA ASN A 8 11.55 35.60 18.65
C ASN A 8 10.16 36.10 19.07
N THR A 9 10.05 36.66 20.26
CA THR A 9 8.80 37.25 20.76
C THR A 9 8.72 38.70 20.30
N LEU A 10 7.65 39.07 19.60
CA LEU A 10 7.37 40.43 19.15
C LEU A 10 6.14 40.97 19.89
N THR A 11 6.28 42.12 20.54
CA THR A 11 5.17 42.82 21.22
C THR A 11 4.67 43.95 20.34
N VAL A 12 3.36 43.97 20.03
CA VAL A 12 2.72 45.02 19.23
C VAL A 12 1.66 45.72 20.09
N HIS A 13 1.72 47.06 20.14
CA HIS A 13 0.69 47.88 20.76
C HIS A 13 -0.24 48.42 19.67
N LEU A 14 -1.52 48.09 19.77
CA LEU A 14 -2.56 48.58 18.87
C LEU A 14 -3.51 49.49 19.62
N ASN A 15 -3.85 50.61 19.01
CA ASN A 15 -4.93 51.47 19.48
C ASN A 15 -6.17 51.16 18.65
N ILE A 16 -7.20 50.60 19.30
CA ILE A 16 -8.46 50.22 18.65
C ILE A 16 -9.63 50.90 19.35
N PRO A 17 -10.75 51.16 18.66
CA PRO A 17 -11.94 51.71 19.30
C PRO A 17 -12.48 50.79 20.41
N GLN A 18 -13.06 51.37 21.46
CA GLN A 18 -13.57 50.63 22.61
C GLN A 18 -14.56 49.51 22.22
N ASP A 19 -15.48 49.79 21.30
CA ASP A 19 -16.45 48.82 20.81
C ASP A 19 -15.80 47.55 20.23
N TRP A 20 -14.62 47.69 19.62
CA TRP A 20 -13.85 46.56 19.09
C TRP A 20 -13.12 45.81 20.19
N GLN A 21 -12.62 46.52 21.21
CA GLN A 21 -12.00 45.90 22.38
C GLN A 21 -13.02 45.05 23.15
N ASP A 22 -14.24 45.56 23.33
CA ASP A 22 -15.32 44.84 24.00
C ASP A 22 -15.74 43.58 23.22
N LYS A 23 -15.85 43.69 21.89
CA LYS A 23 -16.11 42.54 21.01
C LYS A 23 -15.02 41.48 21.10
N LEU A 24 -13.75 41.87 21.04
CA LEU A 24 -12.63 40.94 21.14
C LEU A 24 -12.61 40.23 22.50
N THR A 25 -12.90 40.97 23.58
CA THR A 25 -12.99 40.42 24.93
C THR A 25 -14.11 39.40 25.04
N SER A 26 -15.31 39.73 24.54
CA SER A 26 -16.46 38.82 24.54
C SER A 26 -16.20 37.53 23.75
N ILE A 27 -15.54 37.63 22.59
CA ILE A 27 -15.17 36.46 21.77
C ILE A 27 -14.12 35.62 22.49
N ALA A 28 -13.12 36.25 23.11
CA ALA A 28 -12.07 35.58 23.86
C ALA A 28 -12.65 34.81 25.07
N GLU A 29 -13.55 35.42 25.82
CA GLU A 29 -14.28 34.79 26.93
C GLU A 29 -15.12 33.61 26.46
N LYS A 30 -15.89 33.78 25.37
CA LYS A 30 -16.73 32.71 24.81
C LYS A 30 -15.92 31.49 24.36
N LYS A 31 -14.71 31.72 23.83
CA LYS A 31 -13.78 30.66 23.41
C LYS A 31 -12.88 30.15 24.54
N ASN A 32 -12.93 30.78 25.72
CA ASN A 32 -12.05 30.51 26.86
C ASN A 32 -10.54 30.58 26.49
N ILE A 33 -10.16 31.61 25.73
CA ILE A 33 -8.79 31.89 25.31
C ILE A 33 -8.38 33.32 25.63
N THR A 34 -7.08 33.60 25.61
CA THR A 34 -6.57 34.97 25.82
C THR A 34 -6.69 35.82 24.56
N ILE A 35 -6.76 37.16 24.71
CA ILE A 35 -6.80 38.08 23.56
C ILE A 35 -5.60 37.89 22.60
N PRO A 36 -4.34 37.75 23.06
CA PRO A 36 -3.21 37.50 22.16
C PRO A 36 -3.35 36.21 21.34
N GLN A 37 -3.88 35.14 21.95
CA GLN A 37 -4.15 33.88 21.25
C GLN A 37 -5.25 34.06 20.20
N LEU A 38 -6.34 34.76 20.54
CA LEU A 38 -7.41 35.07 19.60
C LEU A 38 -6.90 35.90 18.41
N ILE A 39 -6.06 36.92 18.66
CA ILE A 39 -5.48 37.74 17.60
C ILE A 39 -4.56 36.90 16.71
N THR A 40 -3.75 36.01 17.29
CA THR A 40 -2.88 35.11 16.54
C THR A 40 -3.68 34.13 15.70
N GLU A 41 -4.79 33.60 16.23
CA GLU A 41 -5.73 32.74 15.49
C GLU A 41 -6.35 33.50 14.31
N ILE A 42 -6.83 34.73 14.52
CA ILE A 42 -7.42 35.58 13.47
C ILE A 42 -6.39 35.91 12.38
N ILE A 43 -5.17 36.28 12.77
CA ILE A 43 -4.08 36.55 11.83
C ILE A 43 -3.72 35.28 11.06
N GLY A 44 -3.66 34.14 11.74
CA GLY A 44 -3.44 32.83 11.12
C GLY A 44 -4.50 32.52 10.07
N ILE A 45 -5.78 32.67 10.42
CA ILE A 45 -6.91 32.47 9.51
C ILE A 45 -6.83 33.43 8.31
N TYR A 46 -6.57 34.72 8.56
CA TYR A 46 -6.46 35.72 7.50
C TYR A 46 -5.30 35.45 6.54
N LEU A 47 -4.17 34.99 7.05
CA LEU A 47 -2.98 34.63 6.26
C LEU A 47 -3.08 33.24 5.61
N GLY A 48 -4.22 32.55 5.73
CA GLY A 48 -4.41 31.22 5.15
C GLY A 48 -3.72 30.09 5.93
N TYR A 49 -3.20 30.36 7.12
CA TYR A 49 -2.86 29.34 8.12
C TYR A 49 -4.14 28.82 8.78
N ASN A 50 -5.02 28.24 7.97
CA ASN A 50 -6.13 27.44 8.48
C ASN A 50 -5.53 26.09 8.86
N GLN A 51 -5.08 25.95 10.10
CA GLN A 51 -4.46 24.72 10.62
C GLN A 51 -5.34 23.48 10.31
N THR A 52 -6.66 23.67 10.35
CA THR A 52 -7.67 22.69 9.96
C THR A 52 -7.58 22.25 8.48
N GLU A 53 -7.27 23.14 7.55
CA GLU A 53 -7.18 22.81 6.12
C GLU A 53 -5.89 22.02 5.80
N LEU A 54 -4.79 22.39 6.46
CA LEU A 54 -3.53 21.64 6.36
C LEU A 54 -3.67 20.24 6.96
N GLU A 55 -4.29 20.12 8.13
CA GLU A 55 -4.59 18.84 8.76
C GLU A 55 -5.51 17.99 7.89
N LEU A 56 -6.57 18.56 7.32
CA LEU A 56 -7.49 17.86 6.42
C LEU A 56 -6.78 17.38 5.15
N LYS A 57 -5.89 18.19 4.56
CA LYS A 57 -5.09 17.79 3.40
C LYS A 57 -4.15 16.64 3.73
N ASN A 58 -3.50 16.67 4.90
CA ASN A 58 -2.63 15.58 5.37
C ASN A 58 -3.42 14.30 5.63
N LEU A 59 -4.59 14.39 6.30
CA LEU A 59 -5.47 13.23 6.51
C LEU A 59 -5.92 12.62 5.18
N LYS A 60 -6.28 13.46 4.20
CA LYS A 60 -6.70 12.99 2.87
C LYS A 60 -5.57 12.27 2.13
N GLN A 61 -4.34 12.76 2.23
CA GLN A 61 -3.17 12.06 1.66
C GLN A 61 -2.90 10.73 2.36
N GLN A 62 -2.99 10.69 3.69
CA GLN A 62 -2.83 9.44 4.46
C GLN A 62 -3.91 8.42 4.10
N GLN A 63 -5.17 8.86 3.94
CA GLN A 63 -6.27 8.00 3.51
C GLN A 63 -5.99 7.39 2.13
N GLN A 64 -5.55 8.20 1.16
CA GLN A 64 -5.21 7.70 -0.18
C GLN A 64 -4.07 6.68 -0.16
N GLN A 65 -3.04 6.91 0.68
CA GLN A 65 -1.95 5.97 0.86
C GLN A 65 -2.42 4.65 1.49
N LEU A 66 -3.31 4.73 2.48
CA LEU A 66 -3.90 3.55 3.11
C LEU A 66 -4.74 2.75 2.13
N ASP A 67 -5.58 3.40 1.32
CA ASP A 67 -6.39 2.75 0.29
C ASP A 67 -5.52 2.03 -0.76
N TYR A 68 -4.42 2.68 -1.18
CA TYR A 68 -3.46 2.05 -2.09
C TYR A 68 -2.81 0.81 -1.46
N ARG A 69 -2.37 0.91 -0.20
CA ARG A 69 -1.77 -0.22 0.53
C ARG A 69 -2.77 -1.36 0.73
N LEU A 70 -4.04 -1.04 1.01
CA LEU A 70 -5.08 -2.04 1.19
C LEU A 70 -5.29 -2.85 -0.10
N LYS A 71 -5.43 -2.17 -1.24
CA LYS A 71 -5.54 -2.85 -2.55
C LYS A 71 -4.34 -3.76 -2.83
N MET A 72 -3.13 -3.32 -2.51
CA MET A 72 -1.93 -4.15 -2.67
C MET A 72 -1.94 -5.39 -1.77
N VAL A 73 -2.45 -5.28 -0.55
CA VAL A 73 -2.61 -6.43 0.36
C VAL A 73 -3.66 -7.41 -0.17
N GLU A 74 -4.78 -6.92 -0.69
CA GLU A 74 -5.82 -7.77 -1.29
C GLU A 74 -5.30 -8.57 -2.49
N ILE A 75 -4.53 -7.93 -3.37
CA ILE A 75 -3.88 -8.60 -4.51
C ILE A 75 -2.95 -9.70 -4.01
N LYS A 76 -2.07 -9.39 -3.04
CA LYS A 76 -1.14 -10.36 -2.48
C LYS A 76 -1.84 -11.52 -1.77
N ALA A 77 -2.96 -11.26 -1.10
CA ALA A 77 -3.77 -12.30 -0.47
C ALA A 77 -4.34 -13.27 -1.52
N MET A 78 -4.83 -12.74 -2.64
CA MET A 78 -5.31 -13.57 -3.76
C MET A 78 -4.19 -14.42 -4.38
N GLU A 79 -3.00 -13.84 -4.56
CA GLU A 79 -1.82 -14.58 -5.06
C GLU A 79 -1.40 -15.68 -4.10
N THR A 80 -1.42 -15.41 -2.79
CA THR A 80 -1.09 -16.39 -1.75
C THR A 80 -2.09 -17.54 -1.76
N ALA A 81 -3.39 -17.25 -1.85
CA ALA A 81 -4.44 -18.28 -1.93
C ALA A 81 -4.29 -19.16 -3.18
N LYS A 82 -3.93 -18.57 -4.33
CA LYS A 82 -3.62 -19.34 -5.55
C LYS A 82 -2.42 -20.26 -5.35
N LEU A 83 -1.39 -19.79 -4.66
CA LEU A 83 -0.18 -20.55 -4.40
C LEU A 83 -0.45 -21.71 -3.42
N GLU A 84 -1.22 -21.46 -2.37
CA GLU A 84 -1.67 -22.50 -1.43
C GLU A 84 -2.43 -23.62 -2.13
N GLU A 85 -3.34 -23.29 -3.06
CA GLU A 85 -4.07 -24.32 -3.81
C GLU A 85 -3.14 -25.13 -4.72
N ARG A 86 -2.14 -24.49 -5.34
CA ARG A 86 -1.10 -25.20 -6.11
C ARG A 86 -0.30 -26.15 -5.23
N PHE A 87 0.11 -25.71 -4.04
CA PHE A 87 0.80 -26.56 -3.07
C PHE A 87 -0.07 -27.75 -2.65
N ARG A 88 -1.35 -27.52 -2.38
CA ARG A 88 -2.30 -28.59 -2.03
C ARG A 88 -2.44 -29.64 -3.13
N VAL A 89 -2.45 -29.23 -4.39
CA VAL A 89 -2.44 -30.16 -5.54
C VAL A 89 -1.14 -30.97 -5.58
N LEU A 90 0.00 -30.31 -5.38
CA LEU A 90 1.31 -30.98 -5.33
C LEU A 90 1.40 -31.98 -4.18
N GLU A 91 0.91 -31.64 -2.98
CA GLU A 91 0.86 -32.54 -1.84
C GLU A 91 0.07 -33.82 -2.16
N LYS A 92 -1.12 -33.68 -2.76
CA LYS A 92 -1.92 -34.83 -3.19
C LYS A 92 -1.22 -35.69 -4.26
N LEU A 93 -0.50 -35.06 -5.19
CA LEU A 93 0.29 -35.77 -6.20
C LEU A 93 1.42 -36.57 -5.54
N VAL A 94 2.15 -35.96 -4.59
CA VAL A 94 3.20 -36.63 -3.84
C VAL A 94 2.64 -37.79 -3.02
N GLU A 95 1.52 -37.61 -2.32
CA GLU A 95 0.86 -38.71 -1.60
C GLU A 95 0.47 -39.87 -2.53
N ASN A 96 -0.05 -39.56 -3.73
CA ASN A 96 -0.40 -40.58 -4.71
C ASN A 96 0.84 -41.33 -5.22
N ILE A 97 1.93 -40.64 -5.53
CA ILE A 97 3.19 -41.27 -5.93
C ILE A 97 3.73 -42.17 -4.81
N GLN A 98 3.75 -41.68 -3.57
CA GLN A 98 4.18 -42.47 -2.41
C GLN A 98 3.34 -43.73 -2.22
N LYS A 99 2.00 -43.63 -2.35
CA LYS A 99 1.09 -44.78 -2.30
C LYS A 99 1.36 -45.76 -3.44
N GLN A 100 1.63 -45.30 -4.66
CA GLN A 100 1.98 -46.18 -5.79
C GLN A 100 3.30 -46.93 -5.57
N ILE A 101 4.31 -46.27 -4.99
CA ILE A 101 5.59 -46.91 -4.65
C ILE A 101 5.39 -47.95 -3.53
N GLN A 102 4.60 -47.64 -2.51
CA GLN A 102 4.36 -48.54 -1.37
C GLN A 102 3.43 -49.72 -1.71
N ALA A 103 2.52 -49.57 -2.68
CA ALA A 103 1.58 -50.62 -3.08
C ALA A 103 2.19 -51.73 -3.95
N LYS A 104 3.46 -51.64 -4.36
CA LYS A 104 4.18 -52.70 -5.08
C LYS A 104 5.38 -53.23 -4.29
N PRO A 105 5.22 -54.27 -3.45
CA PRO A 105 6.33 -55.14 -3.13
C PRO A 105 6.52 -56.09 -4.33
N ASN A 106 7.68 -56.02 -4.99
CA ASN A 106 8.14 -56.92 -6.06
C ASN A 106 7.45 -56.82 -7.43
N SER A 107 7.96 -55.92 -8.28
CA SER A 107 8.38 -56.21 -9.66
C SER A 107 8.83 -54.91 -10.32
N ILE A 108 10.14 -54.73 -10.39
CA ILE A 108 10.77 -53.74 -11.26
C ILE A 108 10.94 -54.44 -12.62
N PRO A 109 10.28 -53.98 -13.69
CA PRO A 109 10.94 -53.82 -14.96
C PRO A 109 11.42 -52.37 -15.01
N LEU A 110 12.73 -52.22 -15.20
CA LEU A 110 13.39 -50.97 -15.57
C LEU A 110 12.56 -50.30 -16.70
N PRO A 111 12.31 -48.98 -16.67
CA PRO A 111 11.87 -48.29 -17.87
C PRO A 111 13.04 -48.32 -18.84
N THR A 112 12.96 -49.16 -19.87
CA THR A 112 13.90 -49.15 -20.99
C THR A 112 13.78 -47.79 -21.68
N LEU A 113 14.74 -46.91 -21.42
CA LEU A 113 14.85 -45.56 -21.97
C LEU A 113 15.56 -45.53 -23.34
N PHE A 114 15.67 -46.66 -24.01
CA PHE A 114 16.27 -46.76 -25.34
C PHE A 114 15.35 -47.55 -26.26
N PRO A 115 14.71 -46.92 -27.26
CA PRO A 115 14.32 -47.61 -28.47
C PRO A 115 15.60 -48.05 -29.19
N GLU A 116 15.66 -49.32 -29.56
CA GLU A 116 16.69 -49.86 -30.45
C GLU A 116 16.79 -49.00 -31.73
N GLU A 117 18.03 -48.74 -32.12
CA GLU A 117 18.43 -48.11 -33.37
C GLU A 117 17.68 -48.74 -34.56
N ASN A 118 16.89 -47.94 -35.25
CA ASN A 118 16.66 -48.12 -36.69
C ASN A 118 16.83 -46.75 -37.33
N ASP A 119 17.89 -46.67 -38.13
CA ASP A 119 18.27 -45.55 -38.98
C ASP A 119 17.08 -45.04 -39.81
N ASP A 120 16.77 -43.74 -39.71
CA ASP A 120 16.62 -42.91 -40.91
C ASP A 120 16.78 -41.43 -40.54
N ASP A 121 17.65 -40.78 -41.30
CA ASP A 121 18.11 -39.42 -41.13
C ASP A 121 16.97 -38.39 -41.30
N SER A 122 16.95 -37.37 -40.44
CA SER A 122 16.88 -35.92 -40.76
C SER A 122 16.11 -35.12 -39.70
N VAL A 123 16.83 -34.37 -38.86
CA VAL A 123 17.07 -32.91 -38.95
C VAL A 123 15.90 -32.05 -38.41
N ASP A 124 16.26 -31.20 -37.44
CA ASP A 124 15.59 -30.01 -36.89
C ASP A 124 14.31 -30.18 -36.03
N GLU A 125 14.52 -30.15 -34.71
CA GLU A 125 13.74 -29.23 -33.85
C GLU A 125 14.52 -27.90 -33.76
N PRO A 126 13.93 -26.72 -33.46
CA PRO A 126 12.53 -26.43 -33.09
C PRO A 126 11.93 -25.23 -33.86
N ASP A 127 10.67 -24.87 -33.63
CA ASP A 127 10.34 -23.50 -33.20
C ASP A 127 8.84 -23.32 -32.86
N GLU A 128 8.62 -22.84 -31.64
CA GLU A 128 7.36 -22.29 -31.15
C GLU A 128 7.03 -21.00 -31.91
N VAL A 129 6.04 -20.99 -32.82
CA VAL A 129 5.28 -19.78 -33.11
C VAL A 129 3.86 -20.11 -33.58
N LEU A 130 2.86 -19.84 -32.74
CA LEU A 130 1.60 -19.19 -33.16
C LEU A 130 1.09 -18.35 -31.99
N ILE A 131 1.82 -17.27 -31.72
CA ILE A 131 1.20 -16.07 -31.19
C ILE A 131 0.31 -15.52 -32.32
N ASP A 132 -0.86 -15.04 -31.93
CA ASP A 132 -1.66 -14.05 -32.63
C ASP A 132 -2.61 -14.54 -33.75
N PHE A 133 -3.85 -14.81 -33.36
CA PHE A 133 -5.00 -14.25 -34.07
C PHE A 133 -5.99 -13.71 -33.02
N LEU A 134 -5.70 -12.50 -32.55
CA LEU A 134 -6.74 -11.51 -32.33
C LEU A 134 -7.50 -11.29 -33.65
N ASP A 135 -8.81 -11.52 -33.62
CA ASP A 135 -9.82 -10.55 -34.03
C ASP A 135 -11.02 -10.67 -33.07
#